data_AF-B3EA06-F1
#
_entry.id   AF-B3EA06-F1
#
_cell.length_a   1.000
_cell.length_b   1.000
_cell.length_c   1.000
_cell.angle_alpha   90.00
_cell.angle_beta   90.00
_cell.angle_gamma   90.00
#
_symmetry.space_group_name_H-M   'P 1'
#
loop_
_entity.id
_entity.type
_entity.pdbx_description
1 polymer ?
#
loop_
_entity_poly.entity_id
_entity_poly.type
_entity_poly.pdbx_seq_one_letter_code
_entity_poly.pdbx_strand_id
1 'polypeptide(L)'
;MINLDLAFAVQIVNFGLLVLVLNIFLYKPIRALLAQRRQEIQSARERAVAVDQQVQEKVAQYEARLRDAKAEVGAKRAELVKEAQAEEASLLDKARLDAATSIASIRERVAKESAEARALLQKQVDVLSGDICEKILGRSL
;
A
#
# COMPACT_ATOMS: atom_id res chain seq x y z
N MET A 1 -49.66 82.67 -38.65
CA MET A 1 -48.47 82.22 -39.41
C MET A 1 -47.63 81.42 -38.46
N ILE A 2 -47.45 80.12 -38.73
CA ILE A 2 -46.61 79.25 -37.90
C ILE A 2 -45.18 79.66 -38.21
N ASN A 3 -44.61 80.55 -37.39
CA ASN A 3 -43.20 80.91 -37.48
C ASN A 3 -42.39 79.76 -36.87
N LEU A 4 -42.14 78.74 -37.68
CA LEU A 4 -41.41 77.52 -37.32
C LEU A 4 -39.95 77.61 -37.78
N ASP A 5 -39.21 78.68 -37.46
CA ASP A 5 -37.90 78.87 -38.11
C ASP A 5 -36.71 79.06 -37.17
N LEU A 6 -36.93 79.34 -35.87
CA LEU A 6 -35.78 79.49 -34.95
C LEU A 6 -36.04 78.97 -33.53
N ALA A 7 -37.18 79.31 -32.92
CA ALA A 7 -37.49 78.85 -31.56
C ALA A 7 -37.60 77.32 -31.46
N PHE A 8 -38.19 76.68 -32.48
CA PHE A 8 -38.29 75.23 -32.56
C PHE A 8 -36.92 74.56 -32.73
N ALA A 9 -36.04 75.14 -33.57
CA ALA A 9 -34.67 74.67 -33.72
C ALA A 9 -33.86 74.81 -32.42
N VAL A 10 -33.99 75.95 -31.73
CA VAL A 10 -33.36 76.18 -30.41
C VAL A 10 -33.89 75.18 -29.37
N GLN A 11 -35.18 74.86 -29.38
CA GLN A 11 -35.77 73.88 -28.47
C GLN A 11 -35.29 72.45 -28.76
N ILE A 12 -35.14 72.06 -30.03
CA ILE A 12 -34.54 70.77 -30.42
C ILE A 12 -33.08 70.70 -29.97
N VAL A 13 -32.30 71.77 -30.16
CA VAL A 13 -30.91 71.82 -29.70
C VAL A 13 -30.83 71.73 -28.18
N ASN A 14 -31.71 72.44 -27.45
CA ASN A 14 -31.78 72.36 -25.99
C ASN A 14 -32.13 70.95 -25.51
N PHE A 15 -33.14 70.32 -26.12
CA PHE A 15 -33.52 68.95 -25.80
C PHE A 15 -32.41 67.95 -26.14
N GLY A 16 -31.74 68.11 -27.29
CA GLY A 16 -30.59 67.31 -27.69
C GLY A 16 -29.43 67.44 -26.70
N LEU A 17 -29.13 68.66 -26.26
CA LEU A 17 -28.12 68.93 -25.23
C LEU A 17 -28.50 68.24 -23.91
N LEU A 18 -29.77 68.34 -23.49
CA LEU A 18 -30.28 67.68 -22.28
C LEU A 18 -30.14 66.15 -22.38
N VAL A 19 -30.52 65.55 -23.51
CA VAL A 19 -30.35 64.12 -23.77
C VAL A 19 -28.89 63.72 -23.73
N LEU A 20 -27.99 64.54 -24.27
CA LEU A 20 -26.56 64.27 -24.29
C LEU A 20 -25.96 64.31 -22.87
N VAL A 21 -26.34 65.31 -22.06
CA VAL A 21 -25.99 65.39 -20.63
C VAL A 21 -26.54 64.18 -19.89
N LEU A 22 -27.82 63.82 -20.07
CA LEU A 22 -28.45 62.70 -19.38
C LEU A 22 -27.84 61.35 -19.78
N ASN A 23 -27.44 61.20 -21.05
CA ASN A 23 -26.76 60.01 -21.54
C ASN A 23 -25.39 59.81 -20.86
N ILE A 24 -24.64 60.90 -20.67
CA ILE A 24 -23.32 60.87 -20.01
C ILE A 24 -23.47 60.68 -18.50
N PHE A 25 -24.36 61.45 -17.85
CA PHE A 25 -24.47 61.49 -16.39
C PHE A 25 -25.33 60.38 -15.77
N LEU A 26 -26.32 59.84 -16.50
CA LEU A 26 -27.26 58.85 -15.95
C LEU A 26 -27.16 57.51 -16.68
N TYR A 27 -27.38 57.49 -17.99
CA TYR A 27 -27.53 56.21 -18.71
C TYR A 27 -26.23 55.40 -18.76
N LYS A 28 -25.09 56.06 -19.04
CA LYS A 28 -23.77 55.39 -19.00
C LYS A 28 -23.43 54.80 -17.62
N PRO A 29 -23.46 55.56 -16.51
CA PRO A 29 -23.08 55.01 -15.21
C PRO A 29 -24.07 53.96 -14.69
N ILE A 30 -25.38 54.11 -14.94
CA ILE A 30 -26.36 53.09 -14.55
C ILE A 30 -26.12 51.77 -15.30
N ARG A 31 -25.84 51.83 -16.61
CA ARG A 31 -25.51 50.63 -17.40
C ARG A 31 -24.21 49.99 -16.95
N ALA A 32 -23.18 50.78 -16.65
CA ALA A 32 -21.91 50.29 -16.13
C ALA A 32 -22.10 49.56 -14.79
N LEU A 33 -22.87 50.14 -13.87
CA LEU A 33 -23.16 49.52 -12.57
C LEU A 33 -23.96 48.22 -12.70
N LEU A 34 -24.94 48.17 -13.61
CA LEU A 34 -25.69 46.96 -13.91
C LEU A 34 -24.81 45.87 -14.53
N ALA A 35 -23.90 46.25 -15.43
CA ALA A 35 -22.94 45.32 -16.04
C ALA A 35 -21.98 44.77 -14.99
N GLN A 36 -21.45 45.63 -14.11
CA GLN A 36 -20.58 45.22 -13.01
C GLN A 36 -21.29 44.23 -12.07
N ARG A 37 -22.53 44.52 -11.65
CA ARG A 37 -23.31 43.58 -10.82
C ARG A 37 -23.55 42.24 -11.50
N ARG A 38 -23.88 42.26 -12.80
CA ARG A 38 -24.04 41.02 -13.58
C ARG A 38 -22.74 40.22 -13.64
N GLN A 39 -21.60 40.89 -13.84
CA GLN A 39 -20.29 40.27 -13.89
C GLN A 39 -19.87 39.69 -12.53
N GLU A 40 -20.12 40.40 -11.43
CA GLU A 40 -19.82 39.91 -10.08
C GLU A 40 -20.64 38.65 -9.75
N ILE A 41 -21.93 38.64 -10.06
CA ILE A 41 -22.78 37.45 -9.86
C ILE A 41 -22.34 36.29 -10.74
N GLN A 42 -22.07 36.55 -12.02
CA GLN A 42 -21.64 35.51 -12.96
C GLN A 42 -20.29 34.90 -12.55
N SER A 43 -19.31 35.74 -12.21
CA SER A 43 -17.99 35.28 -11.75
C SER A 43 -18.05 34.58 -10.38
N ALA A 44 -18.94 34.97 -9.48
CA ALA A 44 -19.18 34.24 -8.24
C ALA A 44 -19.75 32.84 -8.52
N ARG A 45 -20.71 32.73 -9.46
CA ARG A 45 -21.29 31.45 -9.87
C ARG A 45 -20.26 30.55 -10.55
N GLU A 46 -19.46 31.09 -11.47
CA GLU A 46 -18.39 30.35 -12.15
C GLU A 46 -17.34 29.86 -11.15
N ARG A 47 -16.94 30.69 -10.18
CA ARG A 47 -16.03 30.27 -9.10
C ARG A 47 -16.63 29.15 -8.25
N ALA A 48 -17.91 29.22 -7.90
CA ALA A 48 -18.57 28.17 -7.14
C ALA A 48 -18.55 26.83 -7.91
N VAL A 49 -18.87 26.85 -9.21
CA VAL A 49 -18.83 25.65 -10.06
C VAL A 49 -17.39 25.11 -10.19
N ALA A 50 -16.41 25.98 -10.40
CA ALA A 50 -15.01 25.58 -10.52
C ALA A 50 -14.48 24.97 -9.21
N VAL A 51 -14.84 25.53 -8.06
CA VAL A 51 -14.48 24.97 -6.74
C VAL A 51 -15.13 23.61 -6.55
N ASP A 52 -16.41 23.46 -6.89
CA ASP A 52 -17.10 22.17 -6.76
C ASP A 52 -16.46 21.09 -7.65
N GLN A 53 -16.13 21.44 -8.90
CA GLN A 53 -15.39 20.55 -9.80
C GLN A 53 -14.01 20.17 -9.25
N GLN A 54 -13.24 21.13 -8.74
CA GLN A 54 -11.93 20.86 -8.13
C GLN A 54 -12.05 19.97 -6.88
N VAL A 55 -13.10 20.14 -6.08
CA VAL A 55 -13.35 19.28 -4.92
C VAL A 55 -13.68 17.87 -5.37
N GLN A 56 -14.58 17.69 -6.34
CA GLN A 56 -14.91 16.38 -6.89
C GLN A 56 -13.70 15.68 -7.48
N GLU A 57 -12.86 16.41 -8.23
CA GLU A 57 -11.63 15.86 -8.80
C GLU A 57 -10.65 15.42 -7.70
N LYS A 58 -10.44 16.25 -6.67
CA LYS A 58 -9.56 15.90 -5.54
C LYS A 58 -10.08 14.71 -4.75
N VAL A 59 -11.39 14.61 -4.54
CA VAL A 59 -12.01 13.46 -3.87
C VAL A 59 -11.80 12.20 -4.71
N ALA A 60 -12.06 12.25 -6.02
CA ALA A 60 -11.84 11.12 -6.91
C ALA A 60 -10.36 10.68 -6.94
N GLN A 61 -9.42 11.62 -6.99
CA GLN A 61 -7.98 11.33 -6.90
C GLN A 61 -7.60 10.72 -5.55
N TYR A 62 -8.16 11.20 -4.44
CA TYR A 62 -7.92 10.66 -3.11
C TYR A 62 -8.45 9.23 -2.98
N GLU A 63 -9.68 8.96 -3.45
CA GLU A 63 -10.26 7.63 -3.46
C GLU A 63 -9.49 6.66 -4.35
N ALA A 64 -9.01 7.11 -5.52
CA ALA A 64 -8.14 6.32 -6.38
C ALA A 64 -6.84 5.94 -5.66
N ARG A 65 -6.13 6.91 -5.08
CA ARG A 65 -4.90 6.66 -4.32
C ARG A 65 -5.13 5.73 -3.13
N LEU A 66 -6.25 5.86 -2.44
CA LEU A 66 -6.59 4.98 -1.32
C LEU A 66 -6.85 3.54 -1.78
N ARG A 67 -7.51 3.36 -2.93
CA ARG A 67 -7.71 2.03 -3.53
C ARG A 67 -6.39 1.40 -3.96
N ASP A 68 -5.54 2.18 -4.63
CA ASP A 68 -4.22 1.72 -5.09
C ASP A 68 -3.33 1.33 -3.90
N ALA A 69 -3.27 2.16 -2.86
CA ALA A 69 -2.51 1.86 -1.64
C ALA A 69 -3.04 0.60 -0.94
N LYS A 70 -4.36 0.40 -0.86
CA LYS A 70 -4.93 -0.83 -0.30
C LYS A 70 -4.59 -2.06 -1.14
N ALA A 71 -4.61 -1.95 -2.46
CA ALA A 71 -4.25 -3.03 -3.37
C ALA A 71 -2.76 -3.40 -3.22
N GLU A 72 -1.87 -2.39 -3.17
CA GLU A 72 -0.43 -2.58 -2.98
C GLU A 72 -0.12 -3.25 -1.64
N VAL A 73 -0.73 -2.79 -0.55
CA VAL A 73 -0.59 -3.41 0.77
C VAL A 73 -1.10 -4.85 0.77
N GLY A 74 -2.24 -5.10 0.12
CA GLY A 74 -2.79 -6.45 -0.04
C GLY A 74 -1.84 -7.39 -0.79
N ALA A 75 -1.29 -6.93 -1.91
CA ALA A 75 -0.34 -7.67 -2.72
C ALA A 75 0.95 -7.96 -1.95
N LYS A 76 1.53 -6.94 -1.31
CA LYS A 76 2.76 -7.08 -0.52
C LYS A 76 2.59 -7.99 0.68
N ARG A 77 1.43 -7.93 1.35
CA ARG A 77 1.11 -8.87 2.44
C ARG A 77 1.00 -10.31 1.92
N ALA A 78 0.35 -10.52 0.78
CA ALA A 78 0.24 -11.85 0.18
C ALA A 78 1.62 -12.41 -0.23
N GLU A 79 2.48 -11.57 -0.78
CA GLU A 79 3.86 -11.92 -1.12
C GLU A 79 4.67 -12.30 0.13
N LEU A 80 4.65 -11.47 1.17
CA LEU A 80 5.32 -11.75 2.44
C LEU A 80 4.84 -13.04 3.10
N VAL A 81 3.53 -13.32 3.07
CA VAL A 81 2.98 -14.58 3.60
C VAL A 81 3.48 -15.77 2.79
N LYS A 82 3.53 -15.65 1.47
CA LYS A 82 4.03 -16.72 0.60
C LYS A 82 5.52 -16.97 0.80
N GLU A 83 6.32 -15.92 0.95
CA GLU A 83 7.75 -16.01 1.25
C GLU A 83 7.98 -16.66 2.62
N ALA A 84 7.26 -16.21 3.66
CA ALA A 84 7.33 -16.81 4.99
C ALA A 84 6.96 -18.30 4.99
N GLN A 85 5.91 -18.70 4.25
CA GLN A 85 5.54 -20.11 4.11
C GLN A 85 6.61 -20.94 3.39
N ALA A 86 7.25 -20.37 2.36
CA ALA A 86 8.34 -21.05 1.65
C ALA A 86 9.58 -21.20 2.54
N GLU A 87 9.91 -20.17 3.32
CA GLU A 87 11.01 -20.21 4.28
C GLU A 87 10.75 -21.20 5.41
N GLU A 88 9.53 -21.21 5.96
CA GLU A 88 9.09 -22.18 6.98
C GLU A 88 9.21 -23.61 6.47
N ALA A 89 8.74 -23.89 5.25
CA ALA A 89 8.84 -25.21 4.62
C ALA A 89 10.31 -25.62 4.44
N SER A 90 11.16 -24.74 3.93
CA SER A 90 12.60 -24.99 3.77
C SER A 90 13.30 -25.24 5.10
N LEU A 91 12.96 -24.47 6.14
CA LEU A 91 13.54 -24.64 7.47
C LEU A 91 13.11 -25.97 8.09
N LEU A 92 11.84 -26.34 7.95
CA LEU A 92 11.29 -27.59 8.43
C LEU A 92 11.94 -28.79 7.72
N ASP A 93 12.14 -28.71 6.41
CA ASP A 93 12.80 -29.77 5.65
C ASP A 93 14.27 -29.93 6.01
N LYS A 94 15.00 -28.82 6.24
CA LYS A 94 16.37 -28.87 6.79
C LYS A 94 16.40 -29.53 8.17
N ALA A 95 15.52 -29.11 9.08
CA ALA A 95 15.43 -29.70 10.42
C ALA A 95 15.11 -31.20 10.36
N ARG A 96 14.25 -31.63 9.43
CA ARG A 96 13.94 -33.06 9.19
C ARG A 96 15.14 -33.83 8.67
N LEU A 97 15.89 -33.27 7.72
CA LEU A 97 17.12 -33.87 7.18
C LEU A 97 18.20 -34.01 8.27
N ASP A 98 18.38 -32.98 9.09
CA ASP A 98 19.34 -32.99 10.20
C ASP A 98 18.94 -34.04 11.26
N ALA A 99 17.65 -34.11 11.60
CA ALA A 99 17.13 -35.12 12.51
C ALA A 99 17.32 -36.55 11.95
N ALA A 100 17.05 -36.76 10.65
CA ALA A 100 17.25 -38.06 10.00
C ALA A 100 18.73 -38.47 10.00
N THR A 101 19.63 -37.53 9.73
CA THR A 101 21.09 -37.75 9.74
C THR A 101 21.58 -38.05 11.15
N SER A 102 21.07 -37.33 12.16
CA SER A 102 21.37 -37.57 13.57
C SER A 102 20.92 -38.97 13.99
N ILE A 103 19.69 -39.38 13.67
CA ILE A 103 19.19 -40.74 13.96
C ILE A 103 20.04 -41.81 13.27
N ALA A 104 20.43 -41.60 12.02
CA ALA A 104 21.28 -42.53 11.28
C ALA A 104 22.65 -42.70 11.97
N SER A 105 23.31 -41.60 12.34
CA SER A 105 24.60 -41.64 13.04
C SER A 105 24.51 -42.28 14.43
N ILE A 106 23.44 -42.03 15.18
CA ILE A 106 23.20 -42.69 16.47
C ILE A 106 23.04 -44.20 16.28
N ARG A 107 22.27 -44.64 15.28
CA ARG A 107 22.09 -46.07 14.98
C ARG A 107 23.43 -46.74 14.63
N GLU A 108 24.25 -46.08 13.83
CA GLU A 108 25.58 -46.59 13.47
C GLU A 108 26.50 -46.72 14.70
N ARG A 109 26.51 -45.69 15.56
CA ARG A 109 27.25 -45.74 16.83
C ARG A 109 26.79 -46.87 17.74
N VAL A 110 25.47 -47.02 17.91
CA VAL A 110 24.89 -48.10 18.73
C VAL A 110 25.24 -49.49 18.17
N ALA A 111 25.20 -49.65 16.84
CA ALA A 111 25.61 -50.90 16.20
C ALA A 111 27.08 -51.23 16.46
N LYS A 112 27.97 -50.22 16.38
CA LYS A 112 29.39 -50.36 16.66
C LYS A 112 29.66 -50.70 18.13
N GLU A 113 29.07 -49.96 19.07
CA GLU A 113 29.19 -50.20 20.51
C GLU A 113 28.65 -51.60 20.88
N SER A 114 27.55 -52.04 20.27
CA SER A 114 27.02 -53.39 20.47
C SER A 114 27.96 -54.48 19.96
N ALA A 115 28.60 -54.28 18.80
CA ALA A 115 29.58 -55.21 18.26
C ALA A 115 30.84 -55.29 19.13
N GLU A 116 31.35 -54.15 19.61
CA GLU A 116 32.48 -54.08 20.53
C GLU A 116 32.17 -54.78 21.87
N ALA A 117 30.99 -54.51 22.45
CA ALA A 117 30.54 -55.16 23.67
C ALA A 117 30.42 -56.69 23.51
N ARG A 118 29.88 -57.16 22.37
CA ARG A 118 29.80 -58.61 22.06
C ARG A 118 31.18 -59.25 21.96
N ALA A 119 32.14 -58.59 21.29
CA ALA A 119 33.51 -59.08 21.17
C ALA A 119 34.21 -59.14 22.54
N LEU A 120 33.96 -58.14 23.41
CA LEU A 120 34.51 -58.11 24.77
C LEU A 120 33.93 -59.24 25.63
N LEU A 121 32.61 -59.47 25.54
CA LEU A 121 31.93 -60.57 26.23
C LEU A 121 32.42 -61.93 25.75
N GLN A 122 32.64 -62.15 24.45
CA GLN A 122 33.23 -63.38 23.94
C GLN A 122 34.61 -63.65 24.53
N LYS A 123 35.49 -62.64 24.56
CA LYS A 123 36.80 -62.78 25.23
C LYS A 123 36.67 -63.12 26.71
N GLN A 124 35.73 -62.51 27.42
CA GLN A 124 35.47 -62.83 28.83
C GLN A 124 34.93 -64.24 29.02
N VAL A 125 34.09 -64.73 28.10
CA VAL A 125 33.59 -66.10 28.11
C VAL A 125 34.73 -67.11 27.90
N ASP A 126 35.67 -66.84 26.99
CA ASP A 126 36.84 -67.71 26.78
C ASP A 126 37.73 -67.79 28.03
N VAL A 127 38.00 -66.65 28.68
CA VAL A 127 38.77 -66.58 29.94
C VAL A 127 38.05 -67.32 31.06
N LEU A 128 36.74 -67.07 31.24
CA LEU A 128 35.95 -67.72 32.28
C LEU A 128 35.82 -69.23 32.03
N SER A 129 35.73 -69.66 30.78
CA SER A 129 35.71 -71.08 30.41
C SER A 129 37.05 -71.76 30.72
N GLY A 130 38.18 -71.05 30.53
CA GLY A 130 39.51 -71.46 30.97
C GLY A 130 39.57 -71.64 32.50
N ASP A 131 39.15 -70.64 33.26
CA ASP A 131 39.11 -70.68 34.73
C ASP A 131 38.22 -71.81 35.26
N ILE A 132 37.08 -72.07 34.62
CA ILE A 132 36.16 -73.15 34.98
C ILE A 132 36.80 -74.52 34.67
N CYS A 133 37.42 -74.68 33.50
CA CYS A 133 38.15 -75.91 33.14
C CYS A 133 39.31 -76.17 34.11
N GLU A 134 40.05 -75.14 34.51
CA GLU A 134 41.15 -75.26 35.46
C GLU A 134 40.67 -75.68 36.85
N LYS A 135 39.53 -75.12 37.32
CA LYS A 135 38.88 -75.53 38.58
C LYS A 135 38.30 -76.95 38.56
N ILE A 136 37.78 -77.42 37.42
CA ILE A 136 37.16 -78.75 37.30
C ILE A 136 38.21 -79.85 37.05
N LEU A 137 39.26 -79.58 36.26
CA LEU A 137 40.29 -80.56 35.89
C LEU A 137 41.44 -80.64 36.90
N GLY A 138 41.53 -79.72 37.87
CA GLY A 138 42.41 -79.83 39.03
C GLY A 138 43.91 -79.89 38.72
N ARG A 139 44.32 -79.44 37.52
CA ARG A 139 45.73 -79.38 37.12
C ARG A 139 45.94 -78.24 36.15
N SER A 140 46.84 -77.33 36.53
CA SER A 140 47.24 -76.14 35.76
C SER A 140 47.82 -76.53 34.40
N LEU A 141 47.41 -75.80 33.35
CA LEU A 141 48.08 -75.77 32.05
C LEU A 141 48.91 -74.49 31.94
#